data_AF-A0A224YCB7-F1
#
_entry.id   AF-A0A224YCB7-F1
#
_cell.length_a   1.000
_cell.length_b   1.000
_cell.length_c   1.000
_cell.angle_alpha   90.00
_cell.angle_beta   90.00
_cell.angle_gamma   90.00
#
_symmetry.space_group_name_H-M   'P 1'
#
loop_
_entity.id
_entity.type
_entity.pdbx_description
1 polymer ?
#
loop_
_entity_poly.entity_id
_entity_poly.type
_entity_poly.pdbx_seq_one_letter_code
_entity_poly.pdbx_strand_id
1 'polypeptide(L)'
;MFNCWTTQRTKIDHDARTATYLARFPTVRRTLAFHVKAERNSPRFTYTLDDDPNPKEGVFYYTDYKNCVVEDLEYHGRQCVLWVASEVRHSVPRNCIKYFDDICGAGVPKHSKDLCTDD
;
A
#
# COMPACT_ATOMS: atom_id res chain seq x y z
N MET A 1 -10.57 10.89 1.95
CA MET A 1 -9.34 11.72 1.93
C MET A 1 -8.28 11.15 1.00
N PHE A 2 -8.12 9.82 0.90
CA PHE A 2 -7.22 9.15 -0.05
C PHE A 2 -7.97 8.30 -1.08
N ASN A 3 -9.06 8.83 -1.65
CA ASN A 3 -9.83 8.08 -2.62
C ASN A 3 -8.96 7.87 -3.88
N CYS A 4 -9.04 6.70 -4.46
CA CYS A 4 -8.30 6.35 -5.68
C CYS A 4 -6.77 6.42 -5.53
N TRP A 5 -6.27 6.21 -4.30
CA TRP A 5 -4.83 6.04 -4.08
C TRP A 5 -4.34 4.80 -4.83
N THR A 6 -3.37 5.01 -5.73
CA THR A 6 -2.69 3.95 -6.47
C THR A 6 -1.18 4.04 -6.25
N THR A 7 -0.51 2.91 -6.38
CA THR A 7 0.95 2.83 -6.30
C THR A 7 1.48 1.99 -7.45
N GLN A 8 2.57 2.44 -8.07
CA GLN A 8 3.26 1.69 -9.10
C GLN A 8 4.71 1.48 -8.71
N ARG A 9 5.17 0.23 -8.65
CA ARG A 9 6.58 -0.08 -8.40
C ARG A 9 7.42 0.35 -9.60
N THR A 10 8.40 1.23 -9.38
CA THR A 10 9.28 1.76 -10.43
C THR A 10 10.68 1.17 -10.36
N LYS A 11 11.14 0.77 -9.17
CA LYS A 11 12.45 0.12 -8.96
C LYS A 11 12.34 -0.95 -7.88
N ILE A 12 13.14 -2.00 -8.00
CA ILE A 12 13.30 -3.04 -6.98
C ILE A 12 14.75 -3.54 -6.99
N ASP A 13 15.30 -3.70 -5.80
CA ASP A 13 16.59 -4.33 -5.56
C ASP A 13 16.38 -5.43 -4.51
N HIS A 14 16.50 -6.68 -4.95
CA HIS A 14 16.26 -7.85 -4.10
C HIS A 14 17.39 -8.07 -3.08
N ASP A 15 18.63 -7.68 -3.40
CA ASP A 15 19.78 -7.88 -2.52
C ASP A 15 19.80 -6.82 -1.42
N ALA A 16 19.58 -5.56 -1.80
CA ALA A 16 19.42 -4.46 -0.86
C ALA A 16 18.07 -4.49 -0.13
N ARG A 17 17.09 -5.25 -0.65
CA ARG A 17 15.71 -5.35 -0.16
C ARG A 17 15.03 -3.99 -0.11
N THR A 18 15.23 -3.24 -1.19
CA THR A 18 14.63 -1.92 -1.38
C THR A 18 13.71 -1.91 -2.58
N ALA A 19 12.70 -1.06 -2.52
CA ALA A 19 11.80 -0.83 -3.64
C ALA A 19 11.40 0.65 -3.66
N THR A 20 11.17 1.18 -4.85
CA THR A 20 10.59 2.51 -5.03
C THR A 20 9.22 2.38 -5.65
N TYR A 21 8.24 3.03 -5.04
CA TYR A 21 6.86 3.09 -5.52
C TYR A 21 6.48 4.54 -5.81
N LEU A 22 5.86 4.77 -6.97
CA LEU A 22 5.24 6.04 -7.28
C LEU A 22 3.77 5.97 -6.84
N ALA A 23 3.45 6.67 -5.76
CA ALA A 23 2.11 6.81 -5.23
C ALA A 23 1.40 8.00 -5.85
N ARG A 24 0.19 7.79 -6.39
CA ARG A 24 -0.66 8.84 -6.94
C ARG A 24 -1.89 8.99 -6.06
N PHE A 25 -2.17 10.23 -5.66
CA PHE A 25 -3.32 10.61 -4.85
C PHE A 25 -4.18 11.63 -5.63
N PRO A 26 -5.11 11.17 -6.49
CA PRO A 26 -5.87 12.04 -7.38
C PRO A 26 -6.70 13.09 -6.63
N THR A 27 -7.31 12.72 -5.50
CA THR A 27 -8.16 13.62 -4.69
C THR A 27 -7.44 14.88 -4.25
N VAL A 28 -6.13 14.78 -3.97
CA VAL A 28 -5.31 15.92 -3.53
C VAL A 28 -4.30 16.35 -4.61
N ARG A 29 -4.44 15.82 -5.84
CA ARG A 29 -3.56 16.10 -6.99
C ARG A 29 -2.07 16.00 -6.67
N ARG A 30 -1.69 15.00 -5.87
CA ARG A 30 -0.32 14.80 -5.40
C ARG A 30 0.22 13.46 -5.88
N THR A 31 1.50 13.47 -6.25
CA THR A 31 2.28 12.28 -6.56
C THR A 31 3.52 12.29 -5.67
N LEU A 32 3.86 11.13 -5.10
CA LEU A 32 4.96 10.96 -4.16
C LEU A 32 5.75 9.69 -4.48
N ALA A 33 7.07 9.73 -4.33
CA ALA A 33 7.90 8.54 -4.30
C ALA A 33 7.97 7.98 -2.88
N PHE A 34 7.61 6.72 -2.72
CA PHE A 34 7.84 5.94 -1.50
C PHE A 34 9.10 5.10 -1.71
N HIS A 35 10.13 5.37 -0.92
CA HIS A 35 11.35 4.58 -0.92
C HIS A 35 11.31 3.60 0.25
N VAL A 36 11.00 2.34 -0.05
CA VAL A 36 10.75 1.29 0.95
C VAL A 36 12.01 0.45 1.13
N LYS A 37 12.31 0.09 2.39
CA LYS A 37 13.37 -0.84 2.76
C LYS A 37 12.81 -1.89 3.73
N ALA A 38 12.83 -3.15 3.31
CA ALA A 38 12.35 -4.25 4.12
C ALA A 38 13.41 -4.74 5.12
N GLU A 39 12.98 -5.06 6.35
CA GLU A 39 13.85 -5.67 7.35
C GLU A 39 14.10 -7.16 7.05
N ARG A 40 15.20 -7.73 7.57
CA ARG A 40 15.52 -9.14 7.30
C ARG A 40 14.71 -10.01 8.24
N ASN A 41 14.05 -11.04 7.70
CA ASN A 41 13.28 -12.02 8.48
C ASN A 41 12.26 -11.38 9.42
N SER A 42 11.72 -10.24 9.02
CA SER A 42 10.81 -9.41 9.82
C SER A 42 9.68 -8.92 8.90
N PRO A 43 8.44 -8.82 9.39
CA PRO A 43 7.35 -8.21 8.64
C PRO A 43 7.47 -6.69 8.56
N ARG A 44 8.42 -6.10 9.29
CA ARG A 44 8.60 -4.64 9.36
C ARG A 44 9.37 -4.12 8.14
N PHE A 45 9.08 -2.88 7.80
CA PHE A 45 9.81 -2.11 6.82
C PHE A 45 9.89 -0.65 7.27
N THR A 46 10.86 0.06 6.71
CA THR A 46 10.90 1.52 6.82
C THR A 46 10.70 2.13 5.45
N TYR A 47 10.21 3.37 5.40
CA TYR A 47 10.13 4.12 4.16
C TYR A 47 10.37 5.61 4.35
N THR A 48 10.87 6.25 3.29
CA THR A 48 10.93 7.71 3.17
C THR A 48 10.03 8.19 2.03
N LEU A 49 9.72 9.49 2.02
CA LEU A 49 8.84 10.13 1.04
C LEU A 49 9.60 11.19 0.26
N ASP A 50 9.67 11.04 -1.06
CA ASP A 50 10.50 11.89 -1.93
C ASP A 50 11.91 12.06 -1.34
N ASP A 51 12.33 13.30 -1.12
CA ASP A 51 13.64 13.66 -0.56
C ASP A 51 13.61 13.86 0.98
N ASP A 52 12.49 13.60 1.67
CA ASP A 52 12.41 13.67 3.13
C ASP A 52 13.23 12.52 3.76
N PRO A 53 14.33 12.82 4.48
CA PRO A 53 15.21 11.79 5.01
C PRO A 53 14.63 11.09 6.25
N ASN A 54 13.51 11.57 6.81
CA ASN A 54 12.94 11.03 8.04
C ASN A 54 12.21 9.71 7.75
N PRO A 55 12.75 8.55 8.18
CA PRO A 55 12.12 7.27 7.93
C PRO A 55 10.86 7.12 8.79
N LYS A 56 9.84 6.52 8.19
CA LYS A 56 8.61 6.09 8.85
C LYS A 56 8.55 4.57 8.86
N GLU A 57 7.80 4.02 9.80
CA GLU A 57 7.65 2.57 9.94
C GLU A 57 6.37 2.06 9.28
N GLY A 58 6.45 0.81 8.83
CA GLY A 58 5.28 0.03 8.43
C GLY A 58 5.48 -1.45 8.71
N VAL A 59 4.39 -2.21 8.66
CA VAL A 59 4.36 -3.64 8.94
C VAL A 59 3.46 -4.34 7.92
N PHE A 60 3.99 -5.35 7.23
CA PHE A 60 3.19 -6.26 6.42
C PHE A 60 2.53 -7.29 7.33
N TYR A 61 1.20 -7.31 7.38
CA TYR A 61 0.45 -8.29 8.16
C TYR A 61 0.04 -9.52 7.35
N TYR A 62 -0.27 -9.33 6.07
CA TYR A 62 -0.65 -10.43 5.19
C TYR A 62 -0.24 -10.14 3.75
N THR A 63 0.12 -11.18 3.02
CA THR A 63 0.18 -11.14 1.56
C THR A 63 -0.04 -12.53 1.00
N ASP A 64 -0.71 -12.59 -0.15
CA ASP A 64 -0.77 -13.81 -0.96
C ASP A 64 0.33 -13.84 -2.03
N TYR A 65 1.25 -12.86 -2.01
CA TYR A 65 2.34 -12.64 -2.95
C TYR A 65 1.92 -12.46 -4.42
N LYS A 66 0.61 -12.34 -4.69
CA LYS A 66 0.08 -12.30 -6.05
C LYS A 66 -0.91 -11.17 -6.27
N ASN A 67 -1.95 -11.11 -5.44
CA ASN A 67 -3.09 -10.22 -5.65
C ASN A 67 -3.21 -9.15 -4.57
N CYS A 68 -2.71 -9.37 -3.36
CA CYS A 68 -2.90 -8.40 -2.29
C CYS A 68 -1.83 -8.40 -1.20
N VAL A 69 -1.76 -7.26 -0.51
CA VAL A 69 -1.01 -7.07 0.73
C VAL A 69 -1.94 -6.36 1.72
N VAL A 70 -1.91 -6.76 2.98
CA VAL A 70 -2.45 -5.98 4.10
C VAL A 70 -1.25 -5.46 4.88
N GLU A 71 -1.19 -4.14 5.06
CA GLU A 71 -0.12 -3.50 5.80
C GLU A 71 -0.66 -2.42 6.73
N ASP A 72 0.12 -2.11 7.76
CA ASP A 72 -0.01 -0.87 8.51
C ASP A 72 1.15 0.05 8.15
N LEU A 73 0.84 1.33 7.96
CA LEU A 73 1.80 2.36 7.57
C LEU A 73 1.52 3.68 8.29
N GLU A 74 2.58 4.39 8.66
CA GLU A 74 2.48 5.70 9.31
C GLU A 74 2.38 6.86 8.28
N TYR A 75 1.18 7.13 7.78
CA TYR A 75 0.93 8.21 6.82
C TYR A 75 -0.31 9.01 7.20
N HIS A 76 -0.08 10.24 7.68
CA HIS A 76 -1.13 11.07 8.32
C HIS A 76 -1.83 10.31 9.47
N GLY A 77 -1.02 9.70 10.35
CA GLY A 77 -1.46 8.73 11.37
C GLY A 77 -1.29 7.28 10.89
N ARG A 78 -1.53 6.29 11.75
CA ARG A 78 -1.49 4.88 11.35
C ARG A 78 -2.67 4.55 10.45
N GLN A 79 -2.38 4.01 9.26
CA GLN A 79 -3.37 3.54 8.31
C GLN A 79 -3.20 2.03 8.16
N CYS A 80 -4.27 1.27 8.38
CA CYS A 80 -4.36 -0.14 8.01
C CYS A 80 -4.90 -0.20 6.58
N VAL A 81 -4.10 -0.71 5.64
CA VAL A 81 -4.35 -0.60 4.20
C VAL A 81 -4.34 -1.98 3.55
N LEU A 82 -5.37 -2.25 2.75
CA LEU A 82 -5.40 -3.36 1.81
C LEU A 82 -5.00 -2.84 0.42
N TRP A 83 -3.83 -3.27 -0.05
CA TRP A 83 -3.43 -3.09 -1.43
C TRP A 83 -3.89 -4.28 -2.26
N VAL A 84 -4.40 -3.99 -3.46
CA VAL A 84 -4.82 -4.99 -4.43
C VAL A 84 -4.14 -4.75 -5.76
N ALA A 85 -3.77 -5.82 -6.44
CA ALA A 85 -3.25 -5.76 -7.79
C ALA A 85 -4.29 -5.13 -8.72
N SER A 86 -3.82 -4.35 -9.69
CA SER A 86 -4.68 -3.54 -10.56
C SER A 86 -5.68 -4.41 -11.33
N GLU A 87 -5.29 -5.63 -11.67
CA GLU A 87 -6.07 -6.60 -12.44
C GLU A 87 -7.30 -7.13 -11.66
N VAL A 88 -7.26 -7.06 -10.32
CA VAL A 88 -8.32 -7.58 -9.46
C VAL A 88 -9.04 -6.49 -8.67
N ARG A 89 -8.75 -5.21 -8.94
CA ARG A 89 -9.30 -4.07 -8.17
C ARG A 89 -10.83 -4.03 -8.10
N HIS A 90 -11.52 -4.56 -9.12
CA HIS A 90 -12.99 -4.63 -9.17
C HIS A 90 -13.57 -5.98 -8.72
N SER A 91 -12.72 -6.97 -8.45
CA SER A 91 -13.11 -8.30 -8.00
C SER A 91 -12.08 -8.81 -7.00
N VAL A 92 -11.95 -8.07 -5.89
CA VAL A 92 -10.96 -8.34 -4.86
C VAL A 92 -11.16 -9.77 -4.31
N PRO A 93 -10.12 -10.61 -4.29
CA PRO A 93 -10.25 -11.98 -3.79
C PRO A 93 -10.79 -12.03 -2.36
N ARG A 94 -11.69 -12.98 -2.08
CA ARG A 94 -12.34 -13.10 -0.75
C ARG A 94 -11.35 -13.29 0.38
N ASN A 95 -10.23 -13.98 0.15
CA ASN A 95 -9.17 -14.13 1.15
C ASN A 95 -8.56 -12.79 1.55
N CYS A 96 -8.32 -11.88 0.60
CA CYS A 96 -7.76 -10.56 0.87
C CYS A 96 -8.68 -9.72 1.76
N ILE A 97 -9.98 -9.73 1.45
CA ILE A 97 -11.01 -9.03 2.24
C ILE A 97 -11.07 -9.62 3.66
N LYS A 98 -11.12 -10.96 3.76
CA LYS A 98 -11.18 -11.63 5.07
C LYS A 98 -9.98 -11.27 5.94
N TYR A 99 -8.75 -11.38 5.43
CA TYR A 99 -7.56 -11.04 6.21
C TYR A 99 -7.55 -9.56 6.60
N PHE A 100 -7.97 -8.67 5.70
CA PHE A 100 -8.12 -7.27 6.04
C PHE A 100 -9.11 -7.05 7.18
N ASP A 101 -10.31 -7.66 7.12
CA ASP A 101 -11.32 -7.53 8.18
C ASP A 101 -10.85 -8.13 9.50
N ASP A 102 -10.18 -9.29 9.47
CA ASP A 102 -9.67 -9.98 10.66
C ASP A 102 -8.52 -9.18 11.34
N ILE A 103 -7.68 -8.47 10.56
CA ILE A 103 -6.51 -7.74 11.04
C ILE A 103 -6.84 -6.28 11.39
N CYS A 104 -7.53 -5.58 10.50
CA CYS A 104 -7.80 -4.14 10.58
C CYS A 104 -9.19 -3.80 11.12
N GLY A 105 -10.10 -4.80 11.22
CA GLY A 105 -11.52 -4.57 11.49
C GLY A 105 -12.30 -4.16 10.24
N ALA A 106 -13.63 -4.02 10.39
CA ALA A 106 -14.51 -3.62 9.28
C ALA A 106 -14.19 -2.19 8.81
N GLY A 107 -13.55 -2.08 7.65
CA GLY A 107 -13.20 -0.80 7.02
C GLY A 107 -14.23 -0.35 5.97
N VAL A 108 -14.35 0.96 5.75
CA VAL A 108 -15.09 1.52 4.60
C VAL A 108 -14.17 1.50 3.37
N PRO A 109 -14.56 0.87 2.25
CA PRO A 109 -13.73 0.85 1.03
C PRO A 109 -13.49 2.27 0.51
N LYS A 110 -12.22 2.70 0.47
CA LYS A 110 -11.81 4.00 -0.10
C LYS A 110 -11.49 3.93 -1.60
N HIS A 111 -11.46 2.71 -2.16
CA HIS A 111 -11.32 2.44 -3.58
C HIS A 111 -12.51 1.56 -3.98
N SER A 112 -13.41 2.09 -4.81
CA SER A 112 -14.52 1.34 -5.39
C SER A 112 -14.68 1.73 -6.85
N LYS A 113 -15.28 0.84 -7.64
CA LYS A 113 -15.55 1.07 -9.05
C LYS A 113 -16.39 2.33 -9.29
N ASP A 114 -17.25 2.68 -8.33
CA ASP A 114 -18.13 3.85 -8.42
C ASP A 114 -17.41 5.16 -8.06
N LEU A 115 -16.28 5.08 -7.35
CA LEU A 115 -15.53 6.23 -6.87
C LEU A 115 -14.26 6.51 -7.68
N CYS A 116 -13.73 5.50 -8.37
CA CYS A 116 -12.47 5.55 -9.09
C CYS A 116 -12.68 5.05 -10.51
N THR A 117 -12.81 5.99 -11.46
CA THR A 117 -12.81 5.69 -12.89
C THR A 117 -11.42 5.27 -13.35
N ASP A 118 -11.41 4.39 -14.34
CA ASP A 118 -10.21 4.02 -15.07
C ASP A 118 -9.78 5.22 -15.94
N ASP A 119 -8.56 5.71 -15.72
CA ASP A 119 -7.86 6.57 -16.69
C ASP A 119 -7.10 5.69 -17.71
#